data_AF-A0A4P8QA74-F1
#
_entry.id   AF-A0A4P8QA74-F1
#
_cell.length_a   1.000
_cell.length_b   1.000
_cell.length_c   1.000
_cell.angle_alpha   90.00
_cell.angle_beta   90.00
_cell.angle_gamma   90.00
#
_symmetry.space_group_name_H-M   'P 1'
#
loop_
_entity.id
_entity.type
_entity.pdbx_description
1 polymer ?
#
loop_
_entity_poly.entity_id
_entity_poly.type
_entity_poly.pdbx_seq_one_letter_code
_entity_poly.pdbx_strand_id
1 'polypeptide(L)'
;MTEASEFMLTTPDSVAADPKAIEVLRMWWSKDEPVMSVKPAFNDPIQFGRLLAYAARHMAHGYAVRHQHDETAAYHRILEGLSEVVKANDVRTVAEPITPTGGNA
;
A
#
# COMPACT_ATOMS: atom_id res chain seq x y z
N MET A 1 11.16 -16.78 -10.74
CA MET A 1 11.72 -17.12 -9.43
C MET A 1 10.55 -17.23 -8.47
N THR A 2 10.42 -18.34 -7.74
CA THR A 2 9.45 -18.46 -6.64
C THR A 2 10.02 -17.75 -5.41
N GLU A 3 9.26 -16.83 -4.84
CA GLU A 3 9.59 -16.16 -3.58
C GLU A 3 9.61 -17.21 -2.44
N ALA A 4 10.54 -17.08 -1.49
CA ALA A 4 10.57 -17.98 -0.34
C ALA A 4 9.30 -17.78 0.50
N SER A 5 8.74 -18.86 1.05
CA SER A 5 7.41 -18.83 1.66
C SER A 5 7.27 -17.86 2.82
N GLU A 6 8.36 -17.56 3.53
CA GLU A 6 8.41 -16.62 4.64
C GLU A 6 8.26 -15.15 4.22
N PHE A 7 8.51 -14.83 2.95
CA PHE A 7 8.37 -13.48 2.39
C PHE A 7 7.05 -13.29 1.64
N MET A 8 6.32 -14.36 1.36
CA MET A 8 5.02 -14.29 0.70
C MET A 8 4.01 -13.53 1.57
N LEU A 9 3.40 -12.49 0.98
CA LEU A 9 2.27 -11.81 1.59
C LEU A 9 1.03 -12.71 1.51
N THR A 10 0.54 -13.17 2.66
CA THR A 10 -0.69 -13.95 2.80
C THR A 10 -1.78 -13.12 3.45
N THR A 11 -3.04 -13.40 3.11
CA THR A 11 -4.19 -12.83 3.83
C THR A 11 -4.14 -13.27 5.30
N PRO A 12 -4.18 -12.35 6.28
CA PRO A 12 -4.22 -12.73 7.68
C PRO A 12 -5.48 -13.53 8.03
N ASP A 13 -5.38 -14.50 8.94
CA ASP A 13 -6.50 -15.36 9.33
C ASP A 13 -7.71 -14.56 9.84
N SER A 14 -7.47 -13.47 10.56
CA SER A 14 -8.53 -12.57 11.04
C SER A 14 -9.30 -11.89 9.91
N VAL A 15 -8.63 -11.60 8.80
CA VAL A 15 -9.23 -11.02 7.59
C VAL A 15 -9.97 -12.11 6.81
N ALA A 16 -9.38 -13.30 6.68
CA ALA A 16 -10.01 -14.43 5.99
C ALA A 16 -11.29 -14.92 6.68
N ALA A 17 -11.38 -14.79 8.01
CA ALA A 17 -12.54 -15.15 8.81
C ALA A 17 -13.67 -14.10 8.78
N ASP A 18 -13.41 -12.87 8.33
CA ASP A 18 -14.43 -11.81 8.29
C ASP A 18 -15.13 -11.78 6.91
N PRO A 19 -16.40 -12.20 6.80
CA PRO A 19 -17.12 -12.20 5.53
C PRO A 19 -17.39 -10.79 4.98
N LYS A 20 -17.15 -9.73 5.75
CA LYS A 20 -17.27 -8.34 5.32
C LYS A 20 -15.92 -7.73 4.92
N ALA A 21 -14.82 -8.43 5.14
CA ALA A 21 -13.51 -7.92 4.75
C ALA A 21 -13.41 -7.79 3.22
N ILE A 22 -12.84 -6.67 2.79
CA ILE A 22 -12.55 -6.42 1.37
C ILE A 22 -11.08 -6.03 1.21
N GLU A 23 -10.45 -6.54 0.16
CA GLU A 23 -9.15 -6.02 -0.28
C GLU A 23 -9.34 -4.63 -0.91
N VAL A 24 -8.64 -3.62 -0.39
CA VAL A 24 -8.79 -2.21 -0.79
C VAL A 24 -7.75 -1.77 -1.82
N LEU A 25 -6.51 -2.21 -1.66
CA LEU A 25 -5.33 -1.78 -2.41
C LEU A 25 -4.39 -2.96 -2.60
N ARG A 26 -3.80 -3.06 -3.79
CA ARG A 26 -2.56 -3.82 -4.03
C ARG A 26 -1.51 -2.89 -4.60
N MET A 27 -0.28 -3.01 -4.12
CA MET A 27 0.84 -2.17 -4.55
C MET A 27 2.05 -3.05 -4.87
N TRP A 28 2.78 -2.67 -5.91
CA TRP A 28 4.00 -3.30 -6.36
C TRP A 28 5.09 -2.26 -6.56
N TRP A 29 6.34 -2.65 -6.37
CA TRP A 29 7.48 -1.89 -6.84
C TRP A 29 7.91 -2.45 -8.19
N SER A 30 7.86 -1.64 -9.25
CA SER A 30 8.18 -2.07 -10.61
C SER A 30 8.87 -0.94 -11.35
N LYS A 31 10.01 -1.22 -12.01
CA LYS A 31 10.77 -0.21 -12.77
C LYS A 31 11.08 1.07 -11.96
N ASP A 32 11.43 0.89 -10.69
CA ASP A 32 11.77 1.96 -9.75
C ASP A 32 10.62 2.94 -9.40
N GLU A 33 9.38 2.53 -9.67
CA GLU A 33 8.17 3.28 -9.32
C GLU A 33 7.12 2.40 -8.61
N PRO A 34 6.28 2.98 -7.74
CA PRO A 34 5.15 2.27 -7.17
C PRO A 34 4.01 2.16 -8.19
N VAL A 35 3.52 0.95 -8.43
CA VAL A 35 2.33 0.67 -9.25
C VAL A 35 1.22 0.17 -8.33
N MET A 36 -0.02 0.64 -8.53
CA MET A 36 -1.13 0.34 -7.62
C MET A 36 -2.40 -0.09 -8.37
N SER A 37 -3.16 -0.99 -7.76
CA SER A 37 -4.56 -1.27 -8.09
C SER A 37 -5.41 -0.93 -6.88
N VAL A 38 -6.38 -0.02 -7.05
CA VAL A 38 -7.20 0.53 -5.96
C VAL A 38 -8.67 0.26 -6.24
N LYS A 39 -9.37 -0.38 -5.31
CA LYS A 39 -10.83 -0.49 -5.38
C LYS A 39 -11.49 0.82 -4.95
N PRO A 40 -12.68 1.15 -5.45
CA PRO A 40 -13.50 2.24 -4.93
C PRO A 40 -14.11 1.85 -3.56
N ALA A 41 -13.25 1.59 -2.57
CA ALA A 41 -13.61 1.02 -1.28
C ALA A 41 -14.26 2.04 -0.34
N PHE A 42 -14.03 3.34 -0.57
CA PHE A 42 -14.51 4.42 0.28
C PHE A 42 -15.24 5.48 -0.53
N ASN A 43 -16.34 5.99 0.02
CA ASN A 43 -17.09 7.12 -0.54
C ASN A 43 -16.54 8.48 -0.10
N ASP A 44 -15.68 8.50 0.93
CA ASP A 44 -15.03 9.71 1.46
C ASP A 44 -13.50 9.59 1.33
N PRO A 45 -12.83 10.47 0.56
CA PRO A 45 -11.37 10.48 0.40
C PRO A 45 -10.58 10.57 1.71
N ILE A 46 -11.13 11.15 2.79
CA ILE A 46 -10.46 11.21 4.10
C ILE A 46 -10.12 9.81 4.62
N GLN A 47 -10.91 8.79 4.24
CA GLN A 47 -10.65 7.41 4.64
C GLN A 47 -9.35 6.87 4.05
N PHE A 48 -8.95 7.28 2.85
CA PHE A 48 -7.63 6.95 2.31
C PHE A 48 -6.51 7.62 3.12
N GLY A 49 -6.69 8.87 3.56
CA GLY A 49 -5.74 9.53 4.46
C GLY A 49 -5.57 8.78 5.79
N ARG A 50 -6.66 8.29 6.37
CA ARG A 50 -6.62 7.45 7.58
C ARG A 50 -5.96 6.10 7.33
N LEU A 51 -6.27 5.45 6.20
CA LEU A 51 -5.63 4.19 5.79
C LEU A 51 -4.10 4.35 5.70
N LEU A 52 -3.62 5.43 5.09
CA LEU A 52 -2.19 5.73 5.01
C LEU A 52 -1.55 5.92 6.39
N ALA A 53 -2.25 6.58 7.32
CA ALA A 53 -1.76 6.75 8.69
C ALA A 53 -1.67 5.40 9.45
N TYR A 54 -2.64 4.51 9.29
CA TYR A 54 -2.56 3.15 9.84
C TYR A 54 -1.41 2.36 9.22
N ALA A 55 -1.26 2.41 7.90
CA ALA A 55 -0.18 1.73 7.19
C ALA A 55 1.20 2.21 7.67
N ALA A 56 1.40 3.52 7.83
CA ALA A 56 2.66 4.09 8.32
C ALA A 56 3.02 3.58 9.73
N ARG A 57 2.04 3.46 10.62
CA ARG A 57 2.26 2.88 11.96
C ARG A 57 2.63 1.39 11.89
N HIS A 58 1.92 0.61 11.09
CA HIS A 58 2.24 -0.82 10.92
C HIS A 58 3.62 -1.04 10.30
N MET A 59 4.01 -0.20 9.33
CA MET A 59 5.35 -0.24 8.73
C MET A 59 6.44 0.11 9.75
N ALA A 60 6.22 1.15 10.58
CA ALA A 60 7.16 1.53 11.63
C ALA A 60 7.37 0.39 12.64
N HIS A 61 6.28 -0.22 13.10
CA HIS A 61 6.34 -1.37 13.99
C HIS A 61 7.09 -2.55 13.35
N GLY A 62 6.74 -2.89 12.10
CA GLY A 62 7.40 -3.96 11.36
C GLY A 62 8.90 -3.72 11.14
N TYR A 63 9.31 -2.47 10.96
CA TYR A 63 10.72 -2.07 10.84
C TYR A 63 11.45 -2.19 12.18
N ALA A 64 10.86 -1.66 13.26
CA ALA A 64 11.42 -1.73 14.60
C ALA A 64 11.69 -3.18 15.06
N VAL A 65 10.71 -4.06 14.86
CA VAL A 65 10.83 -5.49 15.22
C VAL A 65 11.96 -6.19 14.45
N ARG A 66 12.10 -5.92 13.14
CA ARG A 66 13.10 -6.59 12.30
C ARG A 66 14.52 -6.05 12.48
N HIS A 67 14.65 -4.76 12.80
CA HIS A 67 15.93 -4.08 12.86
C HIS A 67 16.39 -3.73 14.28
N GLN A 68 15.62 -4.08 15.32
CA GLN A 68 15.90 -3.71 16.72
C GLN A 68 16.06 -2.18 16.91
N HIS A 69 15.27 -1.41 16.17
CA HIS A 69 15.29 0.05 16.19
C HIS A 69 14.11 0.61 17.01
N ASP A 70 14.20 1.89 17.39
CA ASP A 70 13.09 2.61 18.02
C ASP A 70 11.93 2.83 17.03
N GLU A 71 10.73 2.37 17.40
CA GLU A 71 9.53 2.44 16.58
C GLU A 71 9.11 3.88 16.31
N THR A 72 9.29 4.78 17.27
CA THR A 72 8.90 6.19 17.13
C THR A 72 9.80 6.90 16.13
N ALA A 73 11.11 6.66 16.21
CA ALA A 73 12.08 7.16 15.24
C ALA A 73 11.79 6.61 13.82
N ALA A 74 11.49 5.32 13.69
CA ALA A 74 11.09 4.73 12.41
C ALA A 74 9.81 5.38 11.84
N TYR A 75 8.81 5.60 12.70
CA TYR A 75 7.57 6.28 12.31
C TYR A 75 7.82 7.70 11.81
N HIS A 76 8.65 8.48 12.51
CA HIS A 76 9.01 9.84 12.08
C HIS A 76 9.72 9.85 10.72
N ARG A 77 10.61 8.89 10.46
CA ARG A 77 11.28 8.76 9.16
C ARG A 77 10.32 8.41 8.02
N ILE A 78 9.31 7.57 8.29
CA ILE A 78 8.24 7.28 7.32
C ILE A 78 7.42 8.55 7.02
N LEU A 79 7.09 9.34 8.05
CA LEU A 79 6.36 10.61 7.87
C LEU A 79 7.18 11.66 7.10
N GLU A 80 8.50 11.68 7.29
CA GLU A 80 9.42 12.53 6.53
C GLU A 80 9.34 12.20 5.03
N GLY A 81 9.52 10.92 4.65
CA GLY A 81 9.41 10.49 3.25
C GLY A 81 8.03 10.73 2.64
N LEU A 82 6.95 10.53 3.42
CA LEU A 82 5.60 10.88 2.97
C LEU A 82 5.47 12.39 2.69
N SER A 83 6.03 13.24 3.55
CA SER A 83 6.00 14.69 3.37
C SER A 83 6.77 15.15 2.14
N GLU A 84 7.92 14.52 1.86
CA GLU A 84 8.73 14.78 0.66
C GLU A 84 7.92 14.51 -0.62
N VAL A 85 7.28 13.34 -0.70
CA VAL A 85 6.45 12.96 -1.86
C VAL A 85 5.24 13.90 -2.02
N VAL A 86 4.56 14.27 -0.94
CA VAL A 86 3.41 15.19 -0.99
C VAL A 86 3.80 16.58 -1.48
N LYS A 87 5.03 17.03 -1.19
CA LYS A 87 5.56 18.33 -1.64
C LYS A 87 6.13 18.28 -3.06
N ALA A 88 6.38 17.09 -3.59
CA ALA A 88 6.96 16.91 -4.91
C ALA A 88 5.90 17.17 -6.01
N ASN A 89 6.30 17.87 -7.07
CA ASN A 89 5.40 18.27 -8.17
C ASN A 89 5.41 17.30 -9.36
N ASP A 90 6.18 16.22 -9.27
CA ASP A 90 6.49 15.29 -10.35
C ASP A 90 5.98 13.86 -10.10
N VAL A 91 5.23 13.63 -9.01
CA VAL A 91 4.56 12.36 -8.75
C VAL A 91 3.46 12.15 -9.78
N ARG A 92 3.65 11.20 -10.69
CA ARG A 92 2.66 10.83 -11.72
C ARG A 92 1.89 9.60 -11.29
N THR A 93 0.56 9.66 -11.41
CA THR A 93 -0.27 8.46 -11.30
C THR A 93 -0.05 7.59 -12.53
N VAL A 94 0.61 6.44 -12.36
CA VAL A 94 0.72 5.44 -13.41
C VAL A 94 -0.57 4.63 -13.42
N ALA A 95 -1.46 4.95 -14.36
CA ALA A 95 -2.62 4.11 -14.67
C ALA A 95 -2.24 3.17 -15.82
N GLU A 96 -2.46 1.87 -15.67
CA GLU A 96 -2.40 0.97 -16.83
C GLU A 96 -3.47 1.40 -17.84
N PRO A 97 -3.17 1.39 -19.15
CA PRO A 97 -4.19 1.65 -20.16
C PRO A 97 -5.30 0.63 -20.02
N ILE A 98 -6.52 1.10 -19.73
CA ILE A 98 -7.75 0.32 -19.88
C ILE A 98 -7.81 -0.09 -21.35
N THR A 99 -7.42 -1.33 -21.65
CA THR A 99 -7.63 -1.89 -22.98
C THR A 99 -9.14 -1.98 -23.16
N PRO A 100 -9.76 -1.26 -24.10
CA PRO A 100 -11.18 -1.45 -24.34
C PRO A 100 -11.35 -2.88 -24.81
N THR A 101 -12.04 -3.70 -24.01
CA THR A 101 -12.53 -5.00 -24.46
C THR A 101 -13.40 -4.73 -25.68
N GLY A 102 -12.86 -4.99 -26.87
CA GLY A 102 -13.57 -4.80 -28.12
C GLY A 102 -14.84 -5.64 -28.11
N GLY A 103 -15.97 -4.99 -27.83
CA GLY A 103 -17.28 -5.50 -28.18
C GLY A 103 -17.43 -5.43 -29.69
N ASN A 104 -17.04 -6.50 -30.36
CA ASN A 104 -17.41 -6.71 -31.76
C ASN A 104 -18.80 -7.34 -31.83
N ALA A 105 -19.71 -6.57 -32.45
CA ALA A 105 -20.87 -6.95 -33.24
C ALA A 105 -21.93 -7.90 -32.63
#